data_AF-A0A532AYS6-F1
#
_entry.id   AF-A0A532AYS6-F1
#
_cell.length_a   1.000
_cell.length_b   1.000
_cell.length_c   1.000
_cell.angle_alpha   90.00
_cell.angle_beta   90.00
_cell.angle_gamma   90.00
#
_symmetry.space_group_name_H-M   'P 1'
#
loop_
_entity.id
_entity.type
_entity.pdbx_description
1 polymer ?
#
loop_
_entity_poly.entity_id
_entity_poly.type
_entity_poly.pdbx_seq_one_letter_code
_entity_poly.pdbx_strand_id
1 'polypeptide(L)' 'MFAALLCSAAARAASEEVRYYPVPEGAGPHDVAPAPDGTVWYTAQGQGALGRLDPETGEVEH' A
#
# COMPACT_ATOMS: atom_id res chain seq x y z
N MET A 1 31.00 -4.02 40.05
CA MET A 1 30.80 -2.90 39.10
C MET A 1 31.41 -3.35 37.77
N PHE A 2 30.73 -3.70 36.68
CA PHE A 2 29.35 -3.52 36.19
C PHE A 2 28.88 -4.83 35.54
N ALA A 3 27.59 -5.16 35.67
CA ALA A 3 26.94 -6.13 34.81
C ALA A 3 26.80 -5.53 33.40
N ALA A 4 27.24 -6.25 32.37
CA ALA A 4 26.86 -5.95 30.99
C ALA A 4 25.54 -6.67 30.72
N LEU A 5 24.44 -5.91 30.83
CA LEU A 5 23.12 -6.35 30.40
C LEU A 5 23.13 -6.68 28.90
N LEU A 6 22.41 -7.75 28.58
CA LEU A 6 22.01 -8.16 27.24
C LEU A 6 21.41 -6.99 26.45
N CYS A 7 21.88 -6.79 25.23
CA CYS A 7 21.10 -6.18 24.17
C CYS A 7 21.35 -6.98 22.89
N SER A 8 20.58 -8.04 22.69
CA SER A 8 20.27 -8.52 21.35
C SER A 8 18.82 -8.15 21.08
N ALA A 9 18.61 -6.88 20.71
CA ALA A 9 17.42 -6.54 19.95
C ALA A 9 17.71 -6.92 18.51
N ALA A 10 17.55 -8.21 18.16
CA ALA A 10 17.33 -8.57 16.78
C ALA A 10 16.01 -7.92 16.39
N ALA A 11 16.09 -6.73 15.78
CA ALA A 11 14.94 -6.08 15.17
C ALA A 11 14.33 -7.12 14.23
N ARG A 12 13.17 -7.65 14.60
CA ARG A 12 12.45 -8.58 13.75
C ARG A 12 12.09 -7.76 12.53
N ALA A 13 12.74 -8.04 11.40
CA ALA A 13 12.27 -7.58 10.11
C ALA A 13 10.83 -8.07 10.03
N ALA A 14 9.87 -7.15 10.17
CA ALA A 14 8.49 -7.46 9.89
C ALA A 14 8.49 -7.91 8.43
N SER A 15 8.01 -9.12 8.17
CA SER A 15 7.73 -9.51 6.79
C SER A 15 6.68 -8.55 6.28
N GLU A 16 7.03 -7.71 5.33
CA GLU A 16 6.07 -6.85 4.65
C GLU A 16 5.13 -7.77 3.88
N GLU A 17 3.87 -7.84 4.31
CA GLU A 17 2.84 -8.58 3.61
C GLU A 17 2.44 -7.78 2.35
N VAL A 18 2.64 -8.37 1.17
CA VAL A 18 2.18 -7.78 -0.08
C VAL A 18 0.71 -8.14 -0.27
N ARG A 19 -0.14 -7.11 -0.32
CA ARG A 19 -1.57 -7.25 -0.63
C ARG A 19 -1.85 -6.76 -2.05
N TYR A 20 -2.73 -7.47 -2.74
CA TYR A 20 -3.20 -7.09 -4.07
C TYR A 20 -4.68 -6.71 -4.00
N TYR A 21 -5.05 -5.67 -4.74
CA TYR A 21 -6.42 -5.17 -4.83
C TYR A 21 -6.89 -5.26 -6.28
N PRO A 22 -8.05 -5.89 -6.55
CA PRO A 22 -8.60 -5.91 -7.88
C PRO A 22 -9.05 -4.49 -8.27
N VAL A 23 -8.81 -4.12 -9.52
CA VAL A 23 -9.39 -2.93 -10.15
C VAL A 23 -10.37 -3.38 -11.23
N PRO A 24 -11.29 -2.51 -11.69
CA PRO A 24 -12.17 -2.84 -12.79
C PRO A 24 -11.42 -3.33 -14.02
N GLU A 25 -12.02 -4.30 -14.72
CA GLU A 25 -11.41 -4.89 -15.92
C GLU A 25 -11.13 -3.81 -16.97
N GLY A 26 -9.97 -3.88 -17.60
CA GLY A 26 -9.53 -2.90 -18.59
C GLY A 26 -9.15 -1.53 -18.02
N ALA A 27 -9.15 -1.32 -16.70
CA ALA A 27 -8.72 -0.05 -16.10
C ALA A 27 -7.31 0.36 -16.54
N GLY A 28 -6.38 -0.60 -16.66
CA GLY A 28 -5.00 -0.31 -17.03
C GLY A 28 -4.29 0.63 -16.04
N PRO A 29 -4.14 0.22 -14.76
CA PRO A 29 -3.40 1.00 -13.77
C PRO A 29 -1.92 1.16 -14.17
N HIS A 30 -1.37 2.38 -14.06
CA HIS A 30 0.03 2.66 -14.43
C HIS A 30 0.76 3.45 -13.35
N ASP A 31 0.31 4.68 -13.06
CA ASP A 31 0.92 5.55 -12.04
C ASP A 31 0.06 5.57 -10.77
N VAL A 32 0.71 5.77 -9.62
CA VAL A 32 0.06 5.80 -8.29
C VAL A 32 0.53 6.99 -7.45
N ALA A 33 -0.35 7.52 -6.60
CA ALA A 33 -0.07 8.58 -5.64
C ALA A 33 -0.81 8.35 -4.31
N PRO A 34 -0.10 8.06 -3.21
CA PRO A 34 -0.70 8.02 -1.88
C PRO A 34 -1.25 9.38 -1.46
N ALA A 35 -2.41 9.40 -0.82
CA ALA A 35 -3.04 10.58 -0.28
C ALA A 35 -2.86 10.67 1.25
N PRO A 36 -2.92 11.87 1.85
CA PRO A 36 -2.79 12.05 3.30
C PRO A 36 -3.88 11.36 4.14
N ASP A 37 -5.03 11.04 3.53
CA ASP A 37 -6.14 10.32 4.17
C ASP A 37 -5.95 8.79 4.15
N GLY A 38 -4.84 8.28 3.62
CA GLY A 38 -4.55 6.85 3.53
C GLY A 38 -5.07 6.19 2.25
N THR A 39 -5.85 6.89 1.42
CA THR A 39 -6.26 6.39 0.10
C THR A 39 -5.10 6.45 -0.89
N VAL A 40 -5.27 5.78 -2.03
CA VAL A 40 -4.31 5.79 -3.13
C VAL A 40 -5.01 6.16 -4.42
N TRP A 41 -4.55 7.23 -5.06
CA TRP A 41 -4.94 7.55 -6.43
C TRP A 41 -4.13 6.75 -7.43
N TYR A 42 -4.75 6.36 -8.53
CA TYR A 42 -4.05 5.76 -9.66
C TYR A 42 -4.63 6.24 -11.00
N THR A 43 -3.83 6.17 -12.06
CA THR A 43 -4.31 6.41 -13.43
C THR A 43 -4.95 5.16 -14.01
N ALA A 44 -6.21 5.21 -14.42
CA ALA A 44 -6.88 4.14 -15.17
C ALA A 44 -6.75 4.40 -16.68
N GLN A 45 -5.56 4.19 -17.24
CA GLN A 45 -5.23 4.60 -18.62
C GLN A 45 -6.08 3.90 -19.68
N GLY A 46 -6.45 2.64 -19.47
CA GLY A 46 -7.30 1.89 -20.40
C GLY A 46 -8.73 2.45 -20.50
N GLN A 47 -9.14 3.26 -19.53
CA GLN A 47 -10.46 3.89 -19.48
C GLN A 47 -10.42 5.42 -19.59
N GLY A 48 -9.23 6.03 -19.61
CA GLY A 48 -9.07 7.49 -19.64
C GLY A 48 -9.60 8.18 -18.38
N ALA A 49 -9.42 7.55 -17.20
CA ALA A 49 -9.94 8.02 -15.92
C ALA A 49 -8.86 8.03 -14.82
N LEU A 50 -9.22 8.59 -13.66
CA LEU A 50 -8.51 8.35 -12.41
C LEU A 50 -9.33 7.35 -11.59
N GLY A 51 -8.65 6.53 -10.80
CA GLY A 51 -9.31 5.72 -9.78
C GLY A 51 -8.77 6.02 -8.39
N ARG A 52 -9.57 5.73 -7.37
CA ARG A 52 -9.21 5.87 -5.95
C ARG A 52 -9.40 4.53 -5.25
N LEU A 53 -8.37 4.04 -4.59
CA LEU A 53 -8.37 2.83 -3.77
C LEU A 53 -8.36 3.23 -2.29
N ASP A 54 -9.21 2.61 -1.49
CA ASP A 54 -9.07 2.54 -0.04
C ASP A 54 -8.36 1.22 0.34
N PRO A 55 -7.11 1.24 0.84
CA PRO A 55 -6.39 0.02 1.21
C PRO A 55 -6.95 -0.71 2.43
N GLU A 56 -7.70 -0.04 3.32
CA GLU A 56 -8.28 -0.65 4.51
C GLU A 56 -9.46 -1.56 4.14
N THR A 57 -10.32 -1.08 3.25
CA THR A 57 -11.54 -1.78 2.82
C THR A 57 -11.36 -2.56 1.51
N GLY A 58 -10.41 -2.15 0.68
CA GLY A 58 -10.22 -2.64 -0.69
C GLY A 58 -11.22 -2.05 -1.70
N GLU A 59 -11.98 -1.04 -1.32
CA GLU A 59 -12.92 -0.36 -2.21
C GLU A 59 -12.18 0.45 -3.28
N VAL A 60 -12.71 0.42 -4.51
CA VAL A 60 -12.17 1.15 -5.66
C VAL A 60 -13.29 1.96 -6.31
N GLU A 61 -13.04 3.25 -6.53
CA GLU A 61 -13.94 4.20 -7.18
C GLU A 61 -13.31 4.82 -8.43
N HIS A 62 -14.16 5.29 -9.35
CA HIS A 62 -13.81 6.00 -10.58
C HIS A 62 -14.42 7.40 -10.58
#